data_AF-A0A6V8PFU7-F1
#
_entry.id   AF-A0A6V8PFU7-F1
#
_cell.length_a   1.000
_cell.length_b   1.000
_cell.length_c   1.000
_cell.angle_alpha   90.00
_cell.angle_beta   90.00
_cell.angle_gamma   90.00
#
_symmetry.space_group_name_H-M   'P 1'
#
loop_
_entity.id
_entity.type
_entity.pdbx_description
1 polymer ?
#
loop_
_entity_poly.entity_id
_entity_poly.type
_entity_poly.pdbx_seq_one_letter_code
_entity_poly.pdbx_strand_id
1 'polypeptide(L)' 'MQKKYLMTPGPTSVPTDVLLAQARDMIHHRAPAYTEVLREITARLKKVLGTEGDVV' A
#
# COMPACT_ATOMS: atom_id res chain seq x y z
N MET A 1 15.04 -9.50 -19.12
CA MET A 1 13.62 -9.93 -19.25
C MET A 1 12.87 -8.85 -20.03
N GLN A 2 12.04 -9.20 -21.02
CA GLN A 2 11.24 -8.21 -21.76
C GLN A 2 10.18 -7.56 -20.84
N LYS A 3 9.99 -6.24 -20.92
CA LYS A 3 8.91 -5.54 -20.20
C LYS A 3 7.57 -5.98 -20.78
N LYS A 4 6.73 -6.62 -19.96
CA LYS A 4 5.36 -6.97 -20.31
C LYS A 4 4.45 -5.79 -19.96
N TYR A 5 3.74 -5.26 -20.94
CA TYR A 5 2.75 -4.21 -20.74
C TYR A 5 1.37 -4.86 -20.58
N LEU A 6 0.72 -4.61 -19.44
CA LEU A 6 -0.66 -5.03 -19.21
C LEU A 6 -1.60 -3.91 -19.71
N MET A 7 -2.34 -4.20 -20.78
CA MET A 7 -3.32 -3.28 -21.40
C MET A 7 -4.76 -3.80 -21.23
N THR A 8 -5.06 -4.38 -20.07
CA THR A 8 -6.41 -4.79 -19.66
C THR A 8 -7.06 -3.68 -18.82
N PRO A 9 -8.39 -3.66 -18.63
CA PRO A 9 -9.07 -2.69 -17.75
C PRO A 9 -8.77 -2.91 -16.24
N GLY A 10 -7.75 -3.70 -15.91
CA GLY A 10 -7.46 -4.21 -14.58
C GLY A 10 -7.30 -5.73 -14.60
N PRO A 11 -6.25 -6.30 -13.97
CA PRO A 11 -5.17 -5.64 -13.24
C PRO A 11 -4.16 -4.92 -14.17
N THR A 12 -3.48 -3.89 -13.66
CA THR A 12 -2.39 -3.18 -14.35
C THR A 12 -1.02 -3.59 -13.78
N SER A 13 0.06 -3.17 -14.45
CA SER A 13 1.42 -3.42 -13.93
C SER A 13 1.64 -2.65 -12.63
N VAL A 14 2.06 -3.37 -11.58
CA VAL A 14 2.34 -2.78 -10.27
C VAL A 14 3.61 -1.92 -10.36
N PRO A 15 3.61 -0.67 -9.85
CA PRO A 15 4.80 0.17 -9.77
C PRO A 15 5.97 -0.53 -9.03
N THR A 16 7.21 -0.27 -9.47
CA THR A 16 8.39 -0.97 -8.95
C THR A 16 8.65 -0.71 -7.47
N ASP A 17 8.38 0.50 -6.99
CA ASP A 17 8.48 0.86 -5.57
C ASP A 17 7.49 0.09 -4.68
N VAL A 18 6.29 -0.19 -5.18
CA VAL A 18 5.29 -1.03 -4.50
C VAL A 18 5.76 -2.49 -4.44
N LEU A 19 6.36 -3.02 -5.52
CA LEU A 19 6.95 -4.36 -5.52
C LEU A 19 8.12 -4.46 -4.54
N LEU A 20 8.98 -3.45 -4.47
CA LEU A 20 10.07 -3.39 -3.49
C LEU A 20 9.56 -3.31 -2.05
N ALA A 21 8.45 -2.59 -1.81
CA ALA A 21 7.82 -2.55 -0.50
C ALA A 21 7.24 -3.93 -0.11
N GLN A 22 6.63 -4.65 -1.05
CA GLN A 22 6.13 -6.02 -0.83
C GLN A 22 7.25 -7.04 -0.59
N ALA A 23 8.46 -6.80 -1.10
CA ALA A 23 9.61 -7.67 -0.89
C ALA A 23 10.26 -7.53 0.51
N ARG A 24 9.78 -6.61 1.34
CA ARG A 24 10.27 -6.42 2.72
C ARG A 24 9.78 -7.55 3.62
N ASP A 25 10.52 -7.79 4.71
CA ASP A 25 10.13 -8.77 5.73
C ASP A 25 8.75 -8.46 6.32
N MET A 26 8.00 -9.52 6.61
CA MET A 26 6.67 -9.38 7.21
C MET A 26 6.75 -8.91 8.65
N ILE A 27 5.82 -8.01 9.02
CA ILE A 27 5.66 -7.53 10.39
C ILE A 27 4.55 -8.33 11.06
N HIS A 28 4.78 -8.78 12.30
CA HIS A 28 3.73 -9.42 13.10
C HIS A 28 2.61 -8.42 13.42
N HIS A 29 1.35 -8.79 13.21
CA HIS A 29 0.19 -7.90 13.36
C HIS A 29 -0.01 -7.28 14.75
N ARG A 30 0.62 -7.84 15.80
CA ARG A 30 0.61 -7.27 17.17
C ARG A 30 1.90 -6.56 17.55
N ALA A 31 2.88 -6.49 16.67
CA ALA A 31 4.11 -5.77 16.95
C ALA A 31 3.85 -4.25 16.91
N PRO A 32 4.54 -3.45 17.73
CA PRO A 32 4.42 -1.99 17.70
C PRO A 32 4.61 -1.39 16.30
N ALA A 33 5.52 -1.95 15.51
CA ALA A 33 5.77 -1.53 14.14
C ALA A 33 4.53 -1.63 13.22
N TYR A 34 3.65 -2.61 13.44
CA TYR A 34 2.41 -2.74 12.67
C TYR A 34 1.43 -1.60 13.00
N THR A 35 1.28 -1.27 14.29
CA THR A 35 0.41 -0.17 14.74
C THR A 35 0.85 1.16 14.14
N GLU A 36 2.16 1.40 14.06
CA GLU A 36 2.71 2.62 13.43
C GLU A 36 2.39 2.69 11.94
N VAL A 37 2.57 1.59 11.21
CA VAL A 37 2.22 1.50 9.79
C VAL A 37 0.71 1.72 9.57
N LEU A 38 -0.14 1.10 10.40
CA LEU A 38 -1.58 1.26 10.31
C LEU A 38 -2.01 2.72 10.54
N ARG A 39 -1.45 3.38 11.55
CA ARG A 39 -1.70 4.80 11.85
C ARG A 39 -1.29 5.72 10.71
N GLU A 40 -0.13 5.47 10.10
CA GLU A 40 0.34 6.26 8.96
C GLU A 40 -0.58 6.09 7.74
N ILE A 41 -0.97 4.84 7.43
CA ILE A 41 -1.78 4.53 6.25
C ILE A 41 -3.19 5.12 6.38
N THR A 42 -3.86 4.99 7.53
CA THR A 42 -5.21 5.54 7.71
C THR A 42 -5.21 7.06 7.63
N ALA A 43 -4.19 7.74 8.17
CA ALA A 43 -4.02 9.19 8.02
C ALA A 43 -3.80 9.61 6.56
N ARG A 44 -3.00 8.86 5.79
CA ARG A 44 -2.79 9.13 4.36
C ARG A 44 -4.03 8.85 3.53
N LEU A 45 -4.82 7.84 3.90
CA LEU A 45 -6.07 7.51 3.23
C LEU A 45 -7.12 8.61 3.40
N LYS A 46 -7.18 9.30 4.54
CA LYS A 46 -8.06 10.49 4.70
C LYS A 46 -7.84 11.52 3.58
N LYS A 47 -6.58 11.77 3.22
CA LYS A 47 -6.21 12.67 2.11
C LYS A 47 -6.63 12.12 0.73
N VAL A 48 -6.43 10.83 0.49
CA VAL A 48 -6.80 10.19 -0.79
C VAL A 48 -8.32 10.17 -1.00
N LEU A 49 -9.07 9.88 0.07
CA LEU A 49 -10.52 9.80 0.07
C LEU A 49 -11.20 11.16 0.22
N GLY A 50 -10.45 12.21 0.59
CA GLY A 50 -10.99 13.56 0.79
C GLY A 50 -11.93 13.66 2.00
N THR A 51 -11.64 12.95 3.09
CA THR A 51 -12.49 12.90 4.29
C THR A 51 -11.76 13.41 5.53
N GLU A 52 -12.52 14.01 6.45
CA GLU A 52 -12.07 14.35 7.80
C GLU A 52 -12.44 13.27 8.83
N GLY A 53 -13.46 12.46 8.51
CA GLY A 53 -13.92 11.34 9.33
C GLY A 53 -12.88 10.23 9.46
N ASP A 54 -13.10 9.32 10.40
CA ASP A 54 -12.18 8.23 10.63
C ASP A 54 -12.19 7.21 9.48
N VAL A 55 -10.99 6.76 9.12
CA VAL A 55 -10.77 5.67 8.16
C VAL A 55 -10.41 4.46 9.00
N VAL A 56 -11.29 3.46 8.99
CA VAL A 56 -11.21 2.22 9.78
C VAL A 56 -11.11 0.99 8.89
#